data_AF-A0A6J1AHH2-F1
#
_entry.id   AF-A0A6J1AHH2-F1
#
_cell.length_a   1.000
_cell.length_b   1.000
_cell.length_c   1.000
_cell.angle_alpha   90.00
_cell.angle_beta   90.00
_cell.angle_gamma   90.00
#
_symmetry.space_group_name_H-M   'P 1'
#
loop_
_entity.id
_entity.type
_entity.pdbx_description
1 polymer ?
#
loop_
_entity_poly.entity_id
_entity_poly.type
_entity_poly.pdbx_seq_one_letter_code
_entity_poly.pdbx_strand_id
1 'polypeptide(L)'
;MAEIRVFDTANPKPVCGRPLGLALHHATNRLYVCDAFFGFGVLGLKGGQVTILSTGADGEPFRFCNAVDVQRTGDVYFTDISAVYDVRFFSIQLETAISTNDSTGRLMKYDFKTEQVTVLFRNLSGAAGVAVDEEAKFVLVSKFIINRTIKIWLQGPKVNKFEIINLQPMPDNIKRTASENVWLAAAMIKQGTQSLVPIGQRINASGTVSRTVNFERWYGNKSISEVQEFDGLLYVASRLVNFIGVYKH
;
A
#
# COMPACT_ATOMS: atom_id res chain seq x y z
N MET A 1 -0.56 6.12 25.73
CA MET A 1 -0.43 6.67 24.37
C MET A 1 1.03 7.03 24.22
N ALA A 2 1.71 6.52 23.20
CA ALA A 2 3.10 6.84 22.93
C ALA A 2 3.15 7.48 21.53
N GLU A 3 3.79 8.64 21.43
CA GLU A 3 3.98 9.36 20.16
C GLU A 3 5.47 9.33 19.84
N ILE A 4 5.81 8.86 18.64
CA ILE A 4 7.18 8.90 18.11
C ILE A 4 7.21 9.97 17.03
N ARG A 5 8.03 11.01 17.20
CA ARG A 5 8.13 12.10 16.23
C ARG A 5 8.84 11.67 14.94
N VAL A 6 8.31 12.09 13.79
CA VAL A 6 8.83 11.83 12.43
C VAL A 6 8.99 13.17 11.70
N PHE A 7 10.07 13.36 10.93
CA PHE A 7 10.36 14.62 10.23
C PHE A 7 9.37 14.93 9.09
N ASP A 8 9.22 16.23 8.77
CA ASP A 8 8.32 16.77 7.72
C ASP A 8 8.83 16.44 6.30
N THR A 9 7.91 16.14 5.38
CA THR A 9 8.16 15.48 4.08
C THR A 9 7.42 16.12 2.89
N ALA A 10 6.91 17.35 3.04
CA ALA A 10 5.97 17.99 2.10
C ALA A 10 6.44 18.08 0.63
N ASN A 11 7.76 18.01 0.35
CA ASN A 11 8.26 17.86 -1.02
C ASN A 11 9.60 17.09 -1.03
N PRO A 12 9.58 15.77 -1.26
CA PRO A 12 10.78 14.98 -1.18
C PRO A 12 11.68 15.25 -2.38
N LYS A 13 12.99 15.40 -2.13
CA LYS A 13 13.98 15.59 -3.19
C LYS A 13 14.33 14.22 -3.79
N PRO A 14 14.37 14.06 -5.12
CA PRO A 14 14.69 12.78 -5.76
C PRO A 14 16.00 12.15 -5.26
N VAL A 15 17.02 12.96 -4.97
CA VAL A 15 18.33 12.51 -4.48
C VAL A 15 18.27 11.82 -3.11
N CYS A 16 17.24 12.10 -2.30
CA CYS A 16 17.10 11.53 -0.96
C CYS A 16 16.30 10.22 -0.93
N GLY A 17 15.65 9.86 -2.04
CA GLY A 17 14.64 8.80 -2.04
C GLY A 17 13.38 9.17 -1.25
N ARG A 18 12.41 8.29 -1.28
CA ARG A 18 11.19 8.34 -0.47
C ARG A 18 10.62 6.91 -0.33
N PRO A 19 11.04 6.14 0.68
CA PRO A 19 10.45 4.83 0.94
C PRO A 19 8.98 4.99 1.33
N LEU A 20 8.10 4.25 0.64
CA LEU A 20 6.65 4.28 0.84
C LEU A 20 6.08 2.94 1.28
N GLY A 21 6.72 1.85 0.86
CA GLY A 21 6.33 0.50 1.22
C GLY A 21 7.51 -0.27 1.77
N LEU A 22 7.26 -0.98 2.86
CA LEU A 22 8.21 -1.86 3.53
C LEU A 22 7.55 -3.20 3.83
N ALA A 23 8.24 -4.29 3.53
CA ALA A 23 7.81 -5.65 3.88
C ALA A 23 9.01 -6.51 4.30
N LEU A 24 8.99 -7.01 5.53
CA LEU A 24 10.03 -7.89 6.05
C LEU A 24 9.65 -9.35 5.77
N HIS A 25 10.51 -10.04 5.03
CA HIS A 25 10.41 -11.49 4.91
C HIS A 25 11.18 -12.16 6.04
N HIS A 26 10.47 -12.56 7.09
CA HIS A 26 11.07 -13.11 8.31
C HIS A 26 11.93 -14.36 8.07
N ALA A 27 11.56 -15.23 7.13
CA ALA A 27 12.30 -16.45 6.87
C ALA A 27 13.71 -16.19 6.27
N THR A 28 13.88 -15.12 5.50
CA THR A 28 15.16 -14.78 4.86
C THR A 28 15.81 -13.52 5.41
N ASN A 29 15.18 -12.85 6.38
CA ASN A 29 15.72 -11.64 6.99
C ASN A 29 16.00 -10.52 5.97
N ARG A 30 15.16 -10.45 4.92
CA ARG A 30 15.20 -9.44 3.86
C ARG A 30 14.05 -8.46 4.02
N LEU A 31 14.37 -7.18 4.11
CA LEU A 31 13.43 -6.07 4.09
C LEU A 31 13.31 -5.57 2.65
N TYR A 32 12.18 -5.82 2.01
CA TYR A 32 11.86 -5.28 0.70
C TYR A 32 11.32 -3.87 0.82
N VAL A 33 11.71 -3.02 -0.13
CA VAL A 33 11.44 -1.58 -0.11
C VAL A 33 10.89 -1.16 -1.47
N CYS A 34 9.75 -0.47 -1.45
CA CYS A 34 9.32 0.38 -2.56
C CYS A 34 9.70 1.82 -2.24
N ASP A 35 10.59 2.38 -3.04
CA ASP A 35 10.96 3.79 -2.99
C ASP A 35 10.36 4.52 -4.20
N ALA A 36 9.73 5.66 -3.95
CA ALA A 36 9.04 6.42 -4.99
C ALA A 36 9.97 6.95 -6.10
N PHE A 37 11.27 7.10 -5.83
CA PHE A 37 12.25 7.59 -6.79
C PHE A 37 13.24 6.51 -7.24
N PHE A 38 13.63 5.61 -6.35
CA PHE A 38 14.63 4.58 -6.65
C PHE A 38 14.04 3.24 -7.08
N GLY A 39 12.72 3.05 -6.97
CA GLY A 39 12.03 1.85 -7.39
C GLY A 39 12.06 0.75 -6.34
N PHE A 40 12.15 -0.50 -6.79
CA PHE A 40 12.05 -1.68 -5.95
C PHE A 40 13.43 -2.18 -5.54
N GLY A 41 13.63 -2.41 -4.25
CA GLY A 41 14.90 -2.85 -3.70
C GLY A 41 14.77 -3.68 -2.44
N VAL A 42 15.91 -4.05 -1.88
CA VAL A 42 16.00 -4.92 -0.72
C VAL A 42 17.17 -4.55 0.17
N LEU A 43 17.02 -4.83 1.46
CA LEU A 43 17.99 -4.54 2.50
C LEU A 43 18.03 -5.71 3.51
N GLY A 44 19.21 -6.04 4.06
CA GLY A 44 19.35 -7.08 5.08
C GLY A 44 19.17 -6.54 6.51
N LEU A 45 18.96 -7.38 7.52
CA LEU A 45 18.70 -6.91 8.90
C LEU A 45 19.72 -5.93 9.50
N LYS A 46 20.96 -5.89 8.99
CA LYS A 46 21.99 -4.97 9.48
C LYS A 46 21.78 -3.51 9.06
N GLY A 47 20.75 -3.20 8.25
CA GLY A 47 20.59 -1.85 7.71
C GLY A 47 21.51 -1.59 6.52
N GLY A 48 21.72 -0.31 6.21
CA GLY A 48 22.65 0.16 5.19
C GLY A 48 21.96 0.73 3.95
N GLN A 49 22.68 0.72 2.83
CA GLN A 49 22.15 1.17 1.55
C GLN A 49 21.27 0.07 0.94
N VAL A 50 20.11 0.48 0.40
CA VAL A 50 19.22 -0.45 -0.32
C VAL A 50 19.90 -0.93 -1.60
N THR A 51 19.92 -2.24 -1.80
CA THR A 51 20.27 -2.83 -3.10
C THR A 51 19.05 -2.72 -4.01
N ILE A 52 19.16 -1.94 -5.08
CA ILE A 52 18.09 -1.81 -6.07
C ILE A 52 17.99 -3.10 -6.88
N LEU A 53 16.81 -3.71 -6.88
CA LEU A 53 16.51 -4.92 -7.64
C LEU A 53 15.90 -4.58 -8.99
N SER A 54 15.07 -3.53 -9.06
CA SER A 54 14.50 -3.07 -10.32
C SER A 54 14.00 -1.63 -10.23
N THR A 55 14.14 -0.89 -11.33
CA THR A 55 13.59 0.47 -11.52
C THR A 55 12.43 0.50 -12.53
N GLY A 56 12.04 -0.65 -13.09
CA GLY A 56 10.99 -0.75 -14.10
C GLY A 56 10.66 -2.19 -14.48
N ALA A 57 9.59 -2.38 -15.24
CA ALA A 57 9.18 -3.68 -15.76
C ALA A 57 8.63 -3.52 -17.18
N ASP A 58 8.85 -4.52 -18.03
CA ASP A 58 8.44 -4.53 -19.45
C ASP A 58 8.89 -3.27 -20.23
N GLY A 59 10.11 -2.77 -19.94
CA GLY A 59 10.65 -1.56 -20.58
C GLY A 59 10.08 -0.23 -20.07
N GLU A 60 9.14 -0.27 -19.13
CA GLU A 60 8.53 0.92 -18.53
C GLU A 60 9.05 1.17 -17.10
N PRO A 61 9.58 2.37 -16.80
CA PRO A 61 10.07 2.70 -15.47
C PRO A 61 8.94 2.77 -14.44
N PHE A 62 9.23 2.51 -13.18
CA PHE A 62 8.34 2.84 -12.08
C PHE A 62 8.37 4.36 -11.87
N ARG A 63 7.20 4.97 -11.67
CA ARG A 63 7.11 6.40 -11.34
C ARG A 63 6.72 6.63 -9.89
N PHE A 64 6.05 5.63 -9.31
CA PHE A 64 5.45 5.74 -8.01
C PHE A 64 5.33 4.35 -7.35
N CYS A 65 6.48 3.68 -7.13
CA CYS A 65 6.55 2.45 -6.33
C CYS A 65 6.04 2.75 -4.92
N ASN A 66 4.94 2.09 -4.51
CA ASN A 66 4.23 2.44 -3.29
C ASN A 66 4.15 1.27 -2.31
N ALA A 67 3.17 0.40 -2.42
CA ALA A 67 2.99 -0.68 -1.45
C ALA A 67 3.75 -1.93 -1.85
N VAL A 68 4.12 -2.72 -0.86
CA VAL A 68 4.83 -4.00 -1.01
C VAL A 68 4.36 -4.97 0.05
N ASP A 69 4.21 -6.23 -0.34
CA ASP A 69 3.95 -7.36 0.54
C ASP A 69 4.69 -8.60 0.03
N VAL A 70 5.06 -9.50 0.94
CA VAL A 70 5.87 -10.70 0.62
C VAL A 70 5.15 -11.97 1.05
N GLN A 71 4.95 -12.90 0.11
CA GLN A 71 4.32 -14.18 0.45
C GLN A 71 5.29 -15.12 1.18
N ARG A 72 4.78 -16.23 1.71
CA ARG A 72 5.52 -17.19 2.54
C ARG A 72 6.77 -17.77 1.86
N THR A 73 6.75 -17.92 0.53
CA THR A 73 7.88 -18.48 -0.24
C THR A 73 8.95 -17.46 -0.60
N GLY A 74 8.71 -16.17 -0.34
CA GLY A 74 9.63 -15.08 -0.63
C GLY A 74 9.32 -14.28 -1.90
N ASP A 75 8.39 -14.72 -2.75
CA ASP A 75 7.92 -13.88 -3.87
C ASP A 75 7.27 -12.62 -3.34
N VAL A 76 7.52 -11.50 -4.00
CA VAL A 76 7.11 -10.17 -3.54
C VAL A 76 6.11 -9.57 -4.52
N TYR A 77 5.07 -8.95 -3.98
CA TYR A 77 4.02 -8.29 -4.72
C TYR A 77 4.04 -6.82 -4.35
N PHE A 78 4.10 -5.95 -5.34
CA PHE A 78 4.22 -4.51 -5.09
C PHE A 78 3.48 -3.71 -6.15
N THR A 79 3.21 -2.44 -5.86
CA THR A 79 2.43 -1.57 -6.74
C THR A 79 3.20 -0.35 -7.22
N ASP A 80 2.84 0.08 -8.41
CA ASP A 80 3.24 1.35 -9.01
C ASP A 80 1.93 2.13 -9.23
N ILE A 81 1.74 3.22 -8.48
CA ILE A 81 0.44 3.90 -8.41
C ILE A 81 0.00 4.42 -9.78
N SER A 82 0.95 4.95 -10.55
CA SER A 82 0.74 5.59 -11.85
C SER A 82 1.99 5.40 -12.71
N ALA A 83 1.83 5.29 -14.02
CA ALA A 83 2.94 5.35 -14.97
C ALA A 83 3.24 6.79 -15.44
N VAL A 84 2.45 7.76 -15.01
CA VAL A 84 2.51 9.16 -15.46
C VAL A 84 2.93 10.10 -14.33
N TYR A 85 2.29 9.97 -13.17
CA TYR A 85 2.43 10.89 -12.05
C TYR A 85 3.37 10.31 -10.97
N ASP A 86 4.15 11.17 -10.32
CA ASP A 86 5.06 10.82 -9.23
C ASP A 86 4.79 11.62 -7.94
N VAL A 87 5.65 11.45 -6.93
CA VAL A 87 5.49 12.05 -5.59
C VAL A 87 5.86 13.53 -5.48
N ARG A 88 6.47 14.14 -6.51
CA ARG A 88 6.87 15.56 -6.46
C ARG A 88 5.64 16.43 -6.50
N PHE A 89 5.60 17.51 -5.72
CA PHE A 89 4.39 18.36 -5.65
C PHE A 89 3.11 17.52 -5.43
N PHE A 90 3.20 16.58 -4.48
CA PHE A 90 2.25 15.47 -4.31
C PHE A 90 0.78 15.88 -4.41
N SER A 91 0.37 16.97 -3.75
CA SER A 91 -1.01 17.44 -3.78
C SER A 91 -1.50 17.73 -5.21
N ILE A 92 -0.69 18.42 -6.02
CA ILE A 92 -1.04 18.80 -7.40
C ILE A 92 -1.06 17.54 -8.28
N GLN A 93 -0.05 16.68 -8.18
CA GLN A 93 0.02 15.48 -9.01
C GLN A 93 -1.10 14.49 -8.68
N LEU A 94 -1.41 14.29 -7.39
CA LEU A 94 -2.53 13.45 -6.99
C LEU A 94 -3.87 14.03 -7.46
N GLU A 95 -4.10 15.33 -7.26
CA GLU A 95 -5.33 15.99 -7.72
C GLU A 95 -5.49 15.90 -9.24
N THR A 96 -4.39 16.04 -9.98
CA THR A 96 -4.37 15.86 -11.44
C THR A 96 -4.70 14.41 -11.81
N ALA A 97 -4.05 13.42 -11.17
CA ALA A 97 -4.32 12.01 -11.42
C ALA A 97 -5.78 11.63 -11.13
N ILE A 98 -6.38 12.19 -10.08
CA ILE A 98 -7.80 11.99 -9.76
C ILE A 98 -8.68 12.64 -10.84
N SER A 99 -8.44 13.91 -11.19
CA SER A 99 -9.30 14.65 -12.12
C SER A 99 -9.22 14.12 -13.55
N THR A 100 -8.10 13.51 -13.96
CA THR A 100 -7.94 12.85 -15.26
C THR A 100 -8.35 11.38 -15.26
N ASN A 101 -8.86 10.85 -14.14
CA ASN A 101 -9.16 9.43 -13.96
C ASN A 101 -7.99 8.52 -14.35
N ASP A 102 -6.80 8.83 -13.87
CA ASP A 102 -5.62 8.01 -14.12
C ASP A 102 -5.92 6.55 -13.76
N SER A 103 -5.56 5.69 -14.70
CA SER A 103 -5.72 4.25 -14.60
C SER A 103 -4.45 3.53 -15.01
N THR A 104 -3.31 4.21 -15.09
CA THR A 104 -2.05 3.61 -15.56
C THR A 104 -1.29 2.80 -14.52
N GLY A 105 -1.82 2.67 -13.30
CA GLY A 105 -1.20 1.92 -12.22
C GLY A 105 -1.05 0.43 -12.51
N ARG A 106 -0.06 -0.19 -11.85
CA ARG A 106 0.37 -1.57 -12.10
C ARG A 106 0.55 -2.33 -10.80
N LEU A 107 0.32 -3.64 -10.87
CA LEU A 107 0.69 -4.62 -9.86
C LEU A 107 1.81 -5.48 -10.44
N MET A 108 2.89 -5.63 -9.68
CA MET A 108 4.08 -6.33 -10.08
C MET A 108 4.32 -7.55 -9.17
N LYS A 109 5.03 -8.54 -9.73
CA LYS A 109 5.61 -9.65 -8.98
C LYS A 109 7.12 -9.61 -9.14
N TYR A 110 7.84 -9.69 -8.05
CA TYR A 110 9.23 -10.11 -8.04
C TYR A 110 9.28 -11.60 -7.66
N ASP A 111 9.83 -12.41 -8.55
CA ASP A 111 10.00 -13.84 -8.34
C ASP A 111 11.32 -14.10 -7.63
N PHE A 112 11.25 -14.69 -6.43
CA PHE A 112 12.42 -14.83 -5.57
C PHE A 112 13.48 -15.77 -6.15
N LYS A 113 13.08 -16.74 -6.98
CA LYS A 113 14.00 -17.74 -7.54
C LYS A 113 14.72 -17.24 -8.78
N THR A 114 13.99 -16.54 -9.65
CA THR A 114 14.53 -16.04 -10.91
C THR A 114 15.07 -14.62 -10.81
N GLU A 115 14.78 -13.95 -9.69
CA GLU A 115 15.11 -12.55 -9.42
C GLU A 115 14.56 -11.58 -10.48
N GLN A 116 13.48 -11.97 -11.17
CA GLN A 116 12.83 -11.18 -12.21
C GLN A 116 11.62 -10.44 -11.67
N VAL A 117 11.40 -9.23 -12.18
CA VAL A 117 10.16 -8.48 -11.98
C VAL A 117 9.28 -8.61 -13.22
N THR A 118 8.01 -8.97 -13.02
CA THR A 118 7.00 -9.02 -14.07
C THR A 118 5.79 -8.19 -13.70
N VAL A 119 5.09 -7.65 -14.71
CA VAL A 119 3.80 -6.98 -14.50
C VAL A 119 2.70 -8.04 -14.49
N LEU A 120 2.02 -8.20 -13.36
CA LEU A 120 0.91 -9.13 -13.23
C LEU A 120 -0.41 -8.52 -13.71
N PHE A 121 -0.65 -7.25 -13.36
CA PHE A 121 -1.87 -6.53 -13.71
C PHE A 121 -1.56 -5.09 -14.08
N ARG A 122 -2.27 -4.61 -15.10
CA ARG A 122 -2.21 -3.24 -15.60
C ARG A 122 -3.56 -2.57 -15.45
N ASN A 123 -3.61 -1.29 -15.80
CA ASN A 123 -4.82 -0.51 -15.89
C ASN A 123 -5.54 -0.32 -14.52
N LEU A 124 -4.75 -0.19 -13.45
CA LEU A 124 -5.25 0.03 -12.09
C LEU A 124 -5.33 1.53 -11.76
N SER A 125 -6.54 2.02 -11.45
CA SER A 125 -6.74 3.40 -10.97
C SER A 125 -6.17 3.66 -9.59
N GLY A 126 -4.92 4.13 -9.56
CA GLY A 126 -4.19 4.50 -8.35
C GLY A 126 -3.94 3.29 -7.45
N ALA A 127 -3.08 2.36 -7.86
CA ALA A 127 -2.77 1.13 -7.14
C ALA A 127 -2.01 1.42 -5.81
N ALA A 128 -2.73 1.81 -4.76
CA ALA A 128 -2.15 2.30 -3.52
C ALA A 128 -1.67 1.17 -2.61
N GLY A 129 -2.57 0.28 -2.19
CA GLY A 129 -2.25 -0.82 -1.27
C GLY A 129 -2.13 -2.18 -1.97
N VAL A 130 -1.36 -3.08 -1.37
CA VAL A 130 -1.27 -4.49 -1.78
C VAL A 130 -1.17 -5.41 -0.57
N ALA A 131 -1.86 -6.55 -0.62
CA ALA A 131 -1.68 -7.64 0.34
C ALA A 131 -1.86 -8.98 -0.38
N VAL A 132 -0.86 -9.87 -0.29
CA VAL A 132 -0.89 -11.17 -0.97
C VAL A 132 -1.28 -12.27 0.01
N ASP A 133 -2.15 -13.18 -0.43
CA ASP A 133 -2.46 -14.41 0.29
C ASP A 133 -1.19 -15.23 0.60
N GLU A 134 -1.13 -15.90 1.75
CA GLU A 134 0.08 -16.63 2.19
C GLU A 134 0.51 -17.74 1.23
N GLU A 135 -0.46 -18.30 0.49
CA GLU A 135 -0.25 -19.37 -0.50
C GLU A 135 -0.32 -18.84 -1.93
N ALA A 136 -0.31 -17.52 -2.11
CA ALA A 136 -0.46 -16.82 -3.37
C ALA A 136 -1.69 -17.30 -4.18
N LYS A 137 -2.82 -17.57 -3.53
CA LYS A 137 -4.09 -17.87 -4.22
C LYS A 137 -4.70 -16.62 -4.85
N PHE A 138 -4.54 -15.49 -4.18
CA PHE A 138 -5.03 -14.18 -4.61
C PHE A 138 -4.16 -13.05 -4.05
N VAL A 139 -4.39 -11.84 -4.57
CA VAL A 139 -3.80 -10.60 -4.06
C VAL A 139 -4.88 -9.52 -4.00
N LEU A 140 -4.89 -8.78 -2.90
CA LEU A 140 -5.77 -7.64 -2.71
C LEU A 140 -5.06 -6.36 -3.14
N VAL A 141 -5.77 -5.47 -3.83
CA VAL A 141 -5.23 -4.19 -4.28
C VAL A 141 -6.23 -3.07 -4.05
N SER A 142 -5.77 -1.95 -3.47
CA SER A 142 -6.57 -0.72 -3.36
C SER A 142 -6.44 0.10 -4.64
N LYS A 143 -7.57 0.40 -5.27
CA LYS A 143 -7.72 1.36 -6.38
C LYS A 143 -8.19 2.69 -5.80
N PHE A 144 -7.23 3.52 -5.43
CA PHE A 144 -7.42 4.77 -4.70
C PHE A 144 -8.35 5.74 -5.45
N ILE A 145 -8.08 6.01 -6.73
CA ILE A 145 -8.76 7.05 -7.52
C ILE A 145 -10.26 6.78 -7.66
N ILE A 146 -10.66 5.51 -7.76
CA ILE A 146 -12.06 5.12 -7.96
C ILE A 146 -12.73 4.56 -6.70
N ASN A 147 -12.08 4.64 -5.53
CA ASN A 147 -12.60 4.16 -4.25
C ASN A 147 -13.05 2.69 -4.28
N ARG A 148 -12.15 1.79 -4.72
CA ARG A 148 -12.41 0.34 -4.76
C ARG A 148 -11.25 -0.42 -4.15
N THR A 149 -11.54 -1.48 -3.40
CA THR A 149 -10.56 -2.55 -3.16
C THR A 149 -10.98 -3.77 -3.96
N ILE A 150 -10.03 -4.35 -4.69
CA ILE A 150 -10.25 -5.52 -5.53
C ILE A 150 -9.45 -6.71 -5.02
N LYS A 151 -9.97 -7.91 -5.28
CA LYS A 151 -9.24 -9.17 -5.18
C LYS A 151 -8.93 -9.66 -6.58
N ILE A 152 -7.66 -9.93 -6.84
CA ILE A 152 -7.16 -10.53 -8.07
C ILE A 152 -6.82 -11.99 -7.79
N TRP A 153 -7.37 -12.91 -8.57
CA TRP A 153 -7.06 -14.34 -8.45
C TRP A 153 -5.74 -14.67 -9.14
N LEU A 154 -4.83 -15.31 -8.41
CA LEU A 154 -3.51 -15.75 -8.89
C LEU A 154 -3.49 -17.23 -9.25
N GLN A 155 -4.46 -18.01 -8.75
CA GLN A 155 -4.59 -19.44 -8.99
C GLN A 155 -6.05 -19.84 -9.26
N GLY A 156 -6.23 -21.06 -9.74
CA GLY A 156 -7.54 -21.67 -9.96
C GLY A 156 -8.27 -21.15 -11.20
N PRO A 157 -9.57 -21.49 -11.35
CA PRO A 157 -10.33 -21.23 -12.59
C PRO A 157 -10.60 -19.75 -12.87
N LYS A 158 -10.40 -18.88 -11.88
CA LYS A 158 -10.57 -17.42 -11.99
C LYS A 158 -9.23 -16.69 -12.18
N VAL A 159 -8.10 -17.38 -12.36
CA VAL A 159 -6.78 -16.76 -12.53
C VAL A 159 -6.82 -15.59 -13.51
N ASN A 160 -6.14 -14.50 -13.15
CA ASN A 160 -6.11 -13.24 -13.90
C ASN A 160 -7.47 -12.52 -14.05
N LYS A 161 -8.48 -12.91 -13.26
CA LYS A 161 -9.71 -12.12 -13.07
C LYS A 161 -9.70 -11.42 -11.71
N PHE A 162 -10.45 -10.34 -11.61
CA PHE A 162 -10.65 -9.63 -10.35
C PHE A 162 -12.13 -9.49 -9.98
N GLU A 163 -12.39 -9.29 -8.70
CA GLU A 163 -13.70 -8.92 -8.16
C GLU A 163 -13.55 -7.78 -7.15
N ILE A 164 -14.57 -6.91 -7.08
CA ILE A 164 -14.60 -5.81 -6.11
C ILE A 164 -15.05 -6.38 -4.76
N ILE A 165 -14.28 -6.13 -3.71
CA ILE A 165 -14.58 -6.62 -2.36
C ILE A 165 -14.94 -5.51 -1.38
N ASN A 166 -14.56 -4.27 -1.65
CA ASN A 166 -14.85 -3.14 -0.75
C ASN A 166 -14.97 -1.82 -1.54
N LEU A 167 -15.82 -0.91 -1.08
CA LEU A 167 -16.15 0.35 -1.75
C LEU A 167 -15.79 1.59 -0.90
N GLN A 168 -14.99 1.45 0.15
CA GLN A 168 -14.69 2.56 1.03
C GLN A 168 -13.92 3.68 0.31
N PRO A 169 -14.22 4.95 0.61
CA PRO A 169 -13.45 6.09 0.16
C PRO A 169 -11.96 6.03 0.54
N MET A 170 -11.13 6.58 -0.34
CA MET A 170 -9.67 6.72 -0.16
C MET A 170 -8.97 5.43 0.34
N PRO A 171 -9.20 4.27 -0.29
CA PRO A 171 -8.53 3.04 0.15
C PRO A 171 -7.03 3.16 -0.15
N ASP A 172 -6.20 2.97 0.87
CA ASP A 172 -4.74 3.12 0.81
C ASP A 172 -4.07 1.76 1.13
N ASN A 173 -3.03 1.70 1.97
CA ASN A 173 -2.34 0.44 2.27
C ASN A 173 -3.27 -0.62 2.87
N ILE A 174 -2.99 -1.87 2.48
CA ILE A 174 -3.63 -3.09 2.99
C ILE A 174 -2.55 -3.87 3.75
N LYS A 175 -2.79 -4.24 5.01
CA LYS A 175 -1.84 -5.00 5.81
C LYS A 175 -2.45 -6.26 6.36
N ARG A 176 -1.79 -7.39 6.12
CA ARG A 176 -2.22 -8.68 6.68
C ARG A 176 -2.15 -8.67 8.20
N THR A 177 -3.08 -9.40 8.80
CA THR A 177 -3.03 -9.77 10.22
C THR A 177 -2.40 -11.15 10.35
N ALA A 178 -2.15 -11.60 11.59
CA ALA A 178 -1.79 -13.00 11.85
C ALA A 178 -2.94 -13.99 11.54
N SER A 179 -4.17 -13.48 11.37
CA SER A 179 -5.30 -14.24 10.81
C SER A 179 -5.43 -13.99 9.31
N GLU A 180 -6.20 -14.78 8.57
CA GLU A 180 -6.47 -14.59 7.13
C GLU A 180 -7.26 -13.29 6.78
N ASN A 181 -7.34 -12.33 7.71
CA ASN A 181 -7.90 -11.00 7.52
C ASN A 181 -6.81 -9.96 7.21
N VAL A 182 -7.25 -8.81 6.72
CA VAL A 182 -6.41 -7.63 6.48
C VAL A 182 -6.98 -6.39 7.14
N TRP A 183 -6.12 -5.44 7.48
CA TRP A 183 -6.49 -4.06 7.76
C TRP A 183 -6.33 -3.21 6.51
N LEU A 184 -7.38 -2.49 6.15
CA LEU A 184 -7.39 -1.47 5.10
C LEU A 184 -7.40 -0.09 5.76
N ALA A 185 -6.42 0.74 5.43
CA ALA A 185 -6.48 2.18 5.68
C ALA A 185 -7.45 2.81 4.66
N ALA A 186 -8.42 3.57 5.15
CA ALA A 186 -9.45 4.19 4.32
C ALA A 186 -10.00 5.47 4.98
N ALA A 187 -11.02 6.05 4.35
CA ALA A 187 -11.85 7.10 4.93
C ALA A 187 -13.33 6.71 4.90
N MET A 188 -14.12 7.35 5.75
CA MET A 188 -15.57 7.42 5.63
C MET A 188 -16.03 8.86 5.52
N ILE A 189 -17.22 9.08 4.98
CA ILE A 189 -17.81 10.41 4.89
C ILE A 189 -18.69 10.65 6.12
N LYS A 190 -18.36 11.69 6.89
CA LYS A 190 -19.14 12.13 8.04
C LYS A 190 -20.43 12.80 7.58
N GLN A 191 -21.56 12.19 7.89
CA GLN A 191 -22.87 12.76 7.59
C GLN A 191 -23.02 14.17 8.19
N GLY A 192 -23.69 15.07 7.46
CA GLY A 192 -23.87 16.48 7.82
C GLY A 192 -22.74 17.38 7.32
N THR A 193 -21.49 17.11 7.71
CA THR A 193 -20.34 17.96 7.31
C THR A 193 -19.74 17.61 5.96
N GLN A 194 -20.03 16.42 5.43
CA GLN A 194 -19.38 15.85 4.24
C GLN A 194 -17.84 15.77 4.36
N SER A 195 -17.31 15.84 5.58
CA SER A 195 -15.88 15.73 5.83
C SER A 195 -15.42 14.28 5.81
N LEU A 196 -14.17 14.06 5.38
CA LEU A 196 -13.53 12.76 5.41
C LEU A 196 -13.04 12.46 6.83
N VAL A 197 -13.34 11.24 7.30
CA VAL A 197 -12.90 10.72 8.59
C VAL A 197 -11.97 9.53 8.34
N PRO A 198 -10.72 9.57 8.83
CA PRO A 198 -9.79 8.46 8.67
C PRO A 198 -10.24 7.25 9.48
N ILE A 199 -10.25 6.07 8.83
CA ILE A 199 -10.65 4.81 9.43
C ILE A 199 -9.70 3.67 9.08
N GLY A 200 -9.61 2.69 9.99
CA GLY A 200 -9.09 1.37 9.67
C GLY A 200 -10.26 0.39 9.57
N GLN A 201 -10.30 -0.42 8.51
CA GLN A 201 -11.27 -1.52 8.39
C GLN A 201 -10.58 -2.88 8.42
N ARG A 202 -11.00 -3.76 9.31
CA ARG A 202 -10.60 -5.17 9.29
C ARG A 202 -11.55 -5.94 8.39
N ILE A 203 -11.05 -6.40 7.25
CA ILE A 203 -11.83 -7.11 6.23
C ILE A 203 -11.23 -8.48 5.93
N ASN A 204 -12.05 -9.44 5.54
CA ASN A 204 -11.59 -10.73 5.01
C ASN A 204 -11.46 -10.66 3.47
N ALA A 205 -11.02 -11.77 2.86
CA ALA A 205 -10.84 -11.87 1.40
C ALA A 205 -12.16 -11.84 0.57
N SER A 206 -13.33 -11.93 1.20
CA SER A 206 -14.63 -11.70 0.56
C SER A 206 -15.12 -10.27 0.73
N GLY A 207 -14.39 -9.42 1.45
CA GLY A 207 -14.79 -8.03 1.72
C GLY A 207 -15.69 -7.84 2.93
N THR A 208 -15.98 -8.90 3.68
CA THR A 208 -16.78 -8.82 4.91
C THR A 208 -16.01 -8.04 5.97
N VAL A 209 -16.61 -6.95 6.44
CA VAL A 209 -16.05 -6.09 7.47
C VAL A 209 -16.36 -6.69 8.84
N SER A 210 -15.32 -7.07 9.57
CA SER A 210 -15.44 -7.54 10.97
C SER A 210 -15.30 -6.39 11.96
N ARG A 211 -14.59 -5.33 11.59
CA ARG A 211 -14.34 -4.18 12.45
C ARG A 211 -14.05 -2.91 11.66
N THR A 212 -14.49 -1.77 12.18
CA THR A 212 -14.05 -0.43 11.74
C THR A 212 -13.60 0.36 12.97
N VAL A 213 -12.44 1.03 12.88
CA VAL A 213 -11.90 1.90 13.92
C VAL A 213 -11.85 3.33 13.37
N ASN A 214 -12.44 4.27 14.09
CA ASN A 214 -12.46 5.69 13.74
C ASN A 214 -11.27 6.41 14.41
N PHE A 215 -10.46 7.09 13.60
CA PHE A 215 -9.28 7.81 14.06
C PHE A 215 -9.42 9.35 14.08
N GLU A 216 -10.63 9.89 13.82
CA GLU A 216 -10.93 11.34 13.79
C GLU A 216 -10.43 12.07 15.03
N ARG A 217 -10.56 11.45 16.22
CA ARG A 217 -10.12 12.05 17.47
C ARG A 217 -8.64 12.46 17.46
N TRP A 218 -7.79 11.72 16.76
CA TRP A 218 -6.34 11.93 16.75
C TRP A 218 -5.82 12.57 15.46
N TYR A 219 -6.46 12.27 14.32
CA TYR A 219 -6.02 12.74 13.01
C TYR A 219 -6.92 13.84 12.44
N GLY A 220 -8.05 14.16 13.08
CA GLY A 220 -9.06 15.06 12.54
C GLY A 220 -9.58 14.55 11.20
N ASN A 221 -9.48 15.40 10.17
CA ASN A 221 -9.82 15.06 8.79
C ASN A 221 -8.62 14.63 7.93
N LYS A 222 -7.43 14.46 8.53
CA LYS A 222 -6.22 14.07 7.79
C LYS A 222 -6.30 12.59 7.46
N SER A 223 -6.05 12.23 6.20
CA SER A 223 -6.00 10.84 5.79
C SER A 223 -4.87 10.08 6.48
N ILE A 224 -5.11 8.80 6.74
CA ILE A 224 -4.09 7.84 7.16
C ILE A 224 -3.68 7.02 5.95
N SER A 225 -2.40 6.65 5.89
CA SER A 225 -1.87 5.83 4.80
C SER A 225 -1.84 4.35 5.16
N GLU A 226 -1.79 4.01 6.44
CA GLU A 226 -1.62 2.63 6.89
C GLU A 226 -2.25 2.38 8.26
N VAL A 227 -2.81 1.18 8.42
CA VAL A 227 -3.19 0.59 9.70
C VAL A 227 -2.63 -0.82 9.72
N GLN A 228 -1.71 -1.10 10.62
CA GLN A 228 -1.09 -2.42 10.75
C GLN A 228 -1.29 -2.96 12.17
N GLU A 229 -1.77 -4.18 12.26
CA GLU A 229 -1.89 -4.90 13.53
C GLU A 229 -0.62 -5.68 13.84
N PHE A 230 -0.07 -5.49 15.03
CA PHE A 230 1.04 -6.28 15.53
C PHE A 230 0.96 -6.36 17.06
N ASP A 231 1.05 -7.57 17.60
CA ASP A 231 1.01 -7.85 19.05
C ASP A 231 -0.19 -7.20 19.77
N GLY A 232 -1.39 -7.32 19.18
CA GLY A 232 -2.63 -6.77 19.72
C GLY A 232 -2.76 -5.24 19.64
N LEU A 233 -1.80 -4.56 19.02
CA LEU A 233 -1.80 -3.10 18.84
C LEU A 233 -2.01 -2.74 17.37
N LEU A 234 -2.70 -1.62 17.13
CA LEU A 234 -2.77 -0.98 15.82
C LEU A 234 -1.74 0.14 15.72
N TYR A 235 -0.84 0.01 14.78
CA TYR A 235 0.11 1.03 14.35
C TYR A 235 -0.52 1.79 13.17
N VAL A 236 -0.62 3.10 13.31
CA VAL A 236 -1.30 3.95 12.32
C VAL A 236 -0.34 5.03 11.84
N ALA A 237 -0.16 5.08 10.53
CA ALA A 237 0.72 6.04 9.88
C ALA A 237 -0.09 7.02 9.02
N SER A 238 0.39 8.26 8.93
CA SER A 238 -0.12 9.26 8.00
C SER A 238 1.04 10.12 7.51
N ARG A 239 0.98 10.50 6.23
CA ARG A 239 1.91 11.45 5.62
C ARG A 239 1.65 12.90 6.01
N LEU A 240 0.51 13.15 6.66
CA LEU A 240 0.01 14.50 7.00
C LEU A 240 0.23 14.85 8.47
N VAL A 241 0.90 13.99 9.22
CA VAL A 241 1.26 14.19 10.63
C VAL A 241 2.72 13.81 10.84
N ASN A 242 3.28 14.27 11.95
CA ASN A 242 4.66 14.03 12.34
C ASN A 242 4.78 13.04 13.51
N PHE A 243 3.80 12.13 13.67
CA PHE A 243 3.79 11.11 14.70
C PHE A 243 3.32 9.74 14.17
N ILE A 244 3.69 8.67 14.87
CA ILE A 244 3.10 7.33 14.70
C ILE A 244 2.06 7.12 15.80
N GLY A 245 0.84 6.73 15.42
CA GLY A 245 -0.22 6.38 16.36
C GLY A 245 -0.11 4.91 16.76
N VAL A 246 -0.22 4.62 18.06
CA VAL A 246 -0.23 3.25 18.60
C VAL A 246 -1.44 3.07 19.51
N TYR A 247 -2.36 2.20 19.11
CA TYR A 247 -3.67 2.04 19.76
C TYR A 247 -3.89 0.61 20.22
N LYS A 248 -4.40 0.46 21.45
CA LYS A 248 -5.07 -0.78 21.84
C LYS A 248 -6.43 -0.81 21.17
N HIS A 249 -6.79 -1.97 20.65
CA HIS A 249 -8.02 -2.15 19.91
C HIS A 249 -8.71 -3.41 20.41
#